data_AF-A0A2V9KC86-F1
#
_entry.id   AF-A0A2V9KC86-F1
#
_cell.length_a   1.000
_cell.length_b   1.000
_cell.length_c   1.000
_cell.angle_alpha   90.00
_cell.angle_beta   90.00
_cell.angle_gamma   90.00
#
_symmetry.space_group_name_H-M   'P 1'
#
loop_
_entity.id
_entity.type
_entity.pdbx_description
1 polymer ?
#
loop_
_entity_poly.entity_id
_entity_poly.type
_entity_poly.pdbx_seq_one_letter_code
_entity_poly.pdbx_strand_id
1 'polypeptide(L)'
;IMDWHHPDYLPRRKWDARPADGASLDRYIEYMKGELKELLTNYGPIGILWWDGGWEHTAAEIHSAEVNSYVRSLQPQIIINDRNKLPEDYSTPEQDIPASAMPGGRLWETCMTINDTWGYAKNDTNWKSAEDLTRKLIDIASKGGNFLLNVGPTAEGVFPDAIMERLARMGEWMKANGESIYGTTQCPFRNLPFDGRCTAKGSKLYLEVFNWPDGGLKVRDLETPVTRARALDGGETLGLTAESMGHADQATISKPRKLDPIATVIELDLAGPPRVASTNLAVPPAKDDSYHLDAGLAEVHGKAIQYDWQGVEREDYIGSWSNPDDYVTWTLNLAAPRKFRVEISYACPAGSEGSGFKVGVEGGASLSGLTQATKGERDFRMDTLGELTVPAGLRHFEVRVQRLGPGAAMNLHTVKLTPVP
;
A
#
# COMPACT_ATOMS: atom_id res chain seq x y z
N ILE A 1 -9.07 18.78 13.14
CA ILE A 1 -8.54 17.99 14.29
C ILE A 1 -9.57 18.15 15.38
N MET A 2 -10.05 17.05 15.94
CA MET A 2 -11.31 17.04 16.68
C MET A 2 -11.10 17.15 18.18
N ASP A 3 -11.94 17.94 18.85
CA ASP A 3 -12.00 18.03 20.31
C ASP A 3 -13.45 18.09 20.82
N TRP A 4 -13.88 17.03 21.51
CA TRP A 4 -15.22 16.92 22.09
C TRP A 4 -15.39 17.63 23.43
N HIS A 5 -14.33 18.23 23.97
CA HIS A 5 -14.37 19.04 25.17
C HIS A 5 -14.40 20.53 24.84
N HIS A 6 -13.50 21.02 23.96
CA HIS A 6 -13.32 22.46 23.75
C HIS A 6 -14.59 23.16 23.22
N PRO A 7 -15.10 24.21 23.88
CA PRO A 7 -16.36 24.86 23.53
C PRO A 7 -16.35 25.55 22.16
N ASP A 8 -15.17 25.88 21.63
CA ASP A 8 -15.04 26.51 20.31
C ASP A 8 -14.88 25.54 19.14
N TYR A 9 -14.65 24.24 19.39
CA TYR A 9 -14.60 23.25 18.31
C TYR A 9 -15.97 23.18 17.62
N LEU A 10 -16.02 23.09 16.30
CA LEU A 10 -17.23 22.93 15.49
C LEU A 10 -16.89 21.93 14.38
N PRO A 11 -17.85 21.25 13.74
CA PRO A 11 -19.31 21.28 13.98
C PRO A 11 -19.75 20.51 15.23
N ARG A 12 -21.00 20.72 15.65
CA ARG A 12 -21.67 19.87 16.66
C ARG A 12 -22.30 18.67 15.97
N ARG A 13 -21.95 17.46 16.41
CA ARG A 13 -22.69 16.25 16.01
C ARG A 13 -24.08 16.25 16.65
N LYS A 14 -25.02 15.47 16.08
CA LYS A 14 -26.41 15.39 16.58
C LYS A 14 -26.52 15.03 18.06
N TRP A 15 -25.55 14.30 18.59
CA TRP A 15 -25.51 13.88 20.00
C TRP A 15 -24.76 14.87 20.91
N ASP A 16 -24.08 15.87 20.34
CA ASP A 16 -23.29 16.84 21.08
C ASP A 16 -24.19 17.98 21.58
N ALA A 17 -24.44 18.01 22.88
CA ALA A 17 -25.33 18.96 23.54
C ALA A 17 -24.65 20.30 23.88
N ARG A 18 -23.36 20.48 23.58
CA ARG A 18 -22.64 21.74 23.86
C ARG A 18 -23.22 22.88 23.01
N PRO A 19 -23.44 24.08 23.58
CA PRO A 19 -23.87 25.24 22.80
C PRO A 19 -22.92 25.52 21.63
N ALA A 20 -23.49 25.87 20.47
CA ALA A 20 -22.74 26.38 19.32
C ALA A 20 -22.72 27.91 19.27
N ASP A 21 -23.62 28.57 20.02
CA ASP A 21 -23.76 30.03 20.00
C ASP A 21 -22.47 30.69 20.50
N GLY A 22 -21.89 31.51 19.63
CA GLY A 22 -20.65 32.23 19.92
C GLY A 22 -19.37 31.40 19.75
N ALA A 23 -19.44 30.09 19.47
CA ALA A 23 -18.28 29.25 19.20
C ALA A 23 -17.52 29.70 17.93
N SER A 24 -16.20 29.52 17.90
CA SER A 24 -15.36 29.93 16.77
C SER A 24 -14.25 28.92 16.51
N LEU A 25 -14.32 28.22 15.38
CA LEU A 25 -13.29 27.25 15.00
C LEU A 25 -11.89 27.88 14.98
N ASP A 26 -11.74 29.13 14.54
CA ASP A 26 -10.47 29.85 14.56
C ASP A 26 -9.89 30.03 15.97
N ARG A 27 -10.72 30.33 16.97
CA ARG A 27 -10.26 30.38 18.37
C ARG A 27 -9.81 29.02 18.88
N TYR A 28 -10.51 27.95 18.48
CA TYR A 28 -10.07 26.59 18.76
C TYR A 28 -8.73 26.27 18.07
N ILE A 29 -8.53 26.67 16.82
CA ILE A 29 -7.26 26.46 16.09
C ILE A 29 -6.11 27.18 16.80
N GLU A 30 -6.32 28.42 17.28
CA GLU A 30 -5.31 29.14 18.08
C GLU A 30 -5.03 28.45 19.43
N TYR A 31 -6.06 27.93 20.10
CA TYR A 31 -5.89 27.10 21.29
C TYR A 31 -5.04 25.85 21.00
N MET A 32 -5.38 25.11 19.94
CA MET A 32 -4.65 23.92 19.49
C MET A 32 -3.19 24.26 19.15
N LYS A 33 -2.92 25.40 18.50
CA LYS A 33 -1.54 25.89 18.25
C LYS A 33 -0.78 26.17 19.55
N GLY A 34 -1.46 26.55 20.62
CA GLY A 34 -0.92 26.61 21.98
C GLY A 34 -0.44 25.23 22.46
N GLU A 35 -1.32 24.22 22.42
CA GLU A 35 -0.99 22.85 22.84
C GLU A 35 0.14 22.24 22.00
N LEU A 36 0.13 22.46 20.68
CA LEU A 36 1.22 22.04 19.80
C LEU A 36 2.55 22.67 20.20
N LYS A 37 2.56 23.95 20.58
CA LYS A 37 3.77 24.60 21.06
C LYS A 37 4.30 23.92 22.31
N GLU A 38 3.42 23.65 23.27
CA GLU A 38 3.81 22.97 24.52
C GLU A 38 4.40 21.59 24.23
N LEU A 39 3.74 20.77 23.40
CA LEU A 39 4.23 19.45 23.00
C LEU A 39 5.59 19.53 22.30
N LEU A 40 5.78 20.49 21.41
CA LEU A 40 6.95 20.59 20.56
C LEU A 40 8.11 21.39 21.19
N THR A 41 7.91 22.06 22.33
CA THR A 41 9.00 22.74 23.04
C THR A 41 9.35 22.11 24.39
N ASN A 42 8.43 21.41 25.05
CA ASN A 42 8.64 20.92 26.41
C ASN A 42 9.12 19.46 26.47
N TYR A 43 9.02 18.70 25.38
CA TYR A 43 9.30 17.25 25.36
C TYR A 43 10.55 16.88 24.53
N GLY A 44 11.39 17.86 24.19
CA GLY A 44 12.60 17.65 23.37
C GLY A 44 12.28 17.38 21.89
N PRO A 45 13.23 16.83 21.13
CA PRO A 45 13.00 16.47 19.72
C PRO A 45 11.91 15.41 19.59
N ILE A 46 10.85 15.73 18.84
CA ILE A 46 9.73 14.86 18.52
C ILE A 46 9.90 14.37 17.08
N GLY A 47 9.91 13.04 16.90
CA GLY A 47 10.10 12.44 15.58
C GLY A 47 8.88 12.55 14.67
N ILE A 48 7.68 12.30 15.21
CA ILE A 48 6.43 12.21 14.45
C ILE A 48 5.35 13.02 15.15
N LEU A 49 4.59 13.82 14.39
CA LEU A 49 3.29 14.34 14.77
C LEU A 49 2.21 13.62 13.95
N TRP A 50 1.39 12.84 14.64
CA TRP A 50 0.34 12.02 14.03
C TRP A 50 -1.02 12.67 14.24
N TRP A 51 -1.53 13.37 13.23
CA TRP A 51 -2.85 14.00 13.26
C TRP A 51 -3.98 12.98 13.25
N ASP A 52 -5.09 13.30 13.91
CA ASP A 52 -6.35 12.58 13.77
C ASP A 52 -7.56 13.52 13.97
N GLY A 53 -8.78 13.06 13.69
CA GLY A 53 -9.96 13.92 13.90
C GLY A 53 -10.16 14.99 12.82
N GLY A 54 -9.57 14.83 11.64
CA GLY A 54 -9.72 15.77 10.52
C GLY A 54 -11.02 15.61 9.73
N TRP A 55 -11.78 14.53 9.93
CA TRP A 55 -12.84 14.09 9.01
C TRP A 55 -14.06 15.00 8.88
N GLU A 56 -14.24 15.98 9.78
CA GLU A 56 -15.38 16.92 9.73
C GLU A 56 -15.08 18.19 8.93
N HIS A 57 -13.85 18.34 8.46
CA HIS A 57 -13.38 19.57 7.83
C HIS A 57 -12.60 19.31 6.55
N THR A 58 -12.61 20.32 5.69
CA THR A 58 -11.64 20.50 4.61
C THR A 58 -10.31 21.03 5.17
N ALA A 59 -9.21 20.86 4.42
CA ALA A 59 -7.91 21.41 4.79
C ALA A 59 -7.93 22.95 4.98
N ALA A 60 -8.78 23.63 4.22
CA ALA A 60 -8.94 25.08 4.27
C ALA A 60 -9.61 25.53 5.57
N GLU A 61 -10.65 24.83 6.04
CA GLU A 61 -11.40 25.21 7.26
C GLU A 61 -10.57 25.08 8.54
N ILE A 62 -9.61 24.14 8.58
CA ILE A 62 -8.74 23.93 9.75
C ILE A 62 -7.32 24.48 9.56
N HIS A 63 -7.13 25.33 8.55
CA HIS A 63 -5.87 26.02 8.26
C HIS A 63 -4.66 25.07 8.16
N SER A 64 -4.84 23.85 7.61
CA SER A 64 -3.84 22.77 7.68
C SER A 64 -2.44 23.18 7.22
N ALA A 65 -2.35 23.97 6.15
CA ALA A 65 -1.07 24.42 5.60
C ALA A 65 -0.34 25.38 6.54
N GLU A 66 -1.07 26.30 7.18
CA GLU A 66 -0.52 27.23 8.17
C GLU A 66 -0.10 26.47 9.43
N VAL A 67 -0.96 25.58 9.93
CA VAL A 67 -0.70 24.78 11.14
C VAL A 67 0.52 23.87 10.94
N ASN A 68 0.65 23.20 9.81
CA ASN A 68 1.84 22.39 9.51
C ASN A 68 3.11 23.24 9.36
N SER A 69 3.00 24.43 8.75
CA SER A 69 4.12 25.39 8.68
C SER A 69 4.55 25.86 10.06
N TYR A 70 3.59 26.11 10.95
CA TYR A 70 3.85 26.46 12.34
C TYR A 70 4.54 25.33 13.10
N VAL A 71 4.04 24.08 12.98
CA VAL A 71 4.68 22.88 13.55
C VAL A 71 6.14 22.75 13.09
N ARG A 72 6.40 22.87 11.78
CA ARG A 72 7.77 22.79 11.24
C ARG A 72 8.65 23.98 11.61
N SER A 73 8.07 25.14 11.92
CA SER A 73 8.83 26.28 12.46
C SER A 73 9.37 26.01 13.87
N LEU A 74 8.68 25.15 14.64
CA LEU A 74 9.10 24.73 15.97
C LEU A 74 10.08 23.55 15.89
N GLN A 75 9.79 22.56 15.05
CA GLN A 75 10.65 21.38 14.83
C GLN A 75 10.80 21.06 13.34
N PRO A 76 11.88 21.54 12.68
CA PRO A 76 12.04 21.38 11.22
C PRO A 76 12.16 19.94 10.70
N GLN A 77 12.55 18.99 11.56
CA GLN A 77 12.78 17.58 11.19
C GLN A 77 11.57 16.68 11.47
N ILE A 78 10.47 17.22 12.00
CA ILE A 78 9.29 16.43 12.35
C ILE A 78 8.63 15.83 11.11
N ILE A 79 8.18 14.59 11.24
CA ILE A 79 7.41 13.87 10.22
C ILE A 79 5.92 14.00 10.54
N ILE A 80 5.10 14.32 9.54
CA ILE A 80 3.66 14.58 9.65
C ILE A 80 2.89 13.63 8.73
N ASN A 81 1.82 13.02 9.24
CA ASN A 81 0.94 12.15 8.47
C ASN A 81 -0.11 12.93 7.64
N ASP A 82 -0.85 12.21 6.79
CA ASP A 82 -1.83 12.78 5.85
C ASP A 82 -3.22 13.11 6.44
N ARG A 83 -3.39 13.03 7.77
CA ARG A 83 -4.71 13.07 8.41
C ARG A 83 -5.25 14.43 8.76
N ASN A 84 -4.47 15.49 8.51
CA ASN A 84 -4.99 16.85 8.54
C ASN A 84 -5.48 17.33 7.16
N LYS A 85 -5.79 16.41 6.24
CA LYS A 85 -6.31 16.70 4.88
C LYS A 85 -5.30 17.25 3.88
N LEU A 86 -4.02 17.28 4.24
CA LEU A 86 -2.92 17.49 3.30
C LEU A 86 -2.12 16.19 3.15
N PRO A 87 -1.45 15.95 2.00
CA PRO A 87 -0.65 14.74 1.83
C PRO A 87 0.50 14.61 2.83
N GLU A 88 1.26 15.68 3.11
CA GLU A 88 2.42 15.65 4.03
C GLU A 88 3.40 14.50 3.76
N ASP A 89 4.05 13.91 4.77
CA ASP A 89 5.24 13.08 4.60
C ASP A 89 4.92 11.61 4.27
N TYR A 90 3.81 11.07 4.79
CA TYR A 90 3.44 9.67 4.57
C TYR A 90 1.93 9.42 4.72
N SER A 91 1.46 8.33 4.10
CA SER A 91 0.06 7.93 4.12
C SER A 91 -0.28 6.92 5.23
N THR A 92 -1.53 6.96 5.71
CA THR A 92 -1.92 6.23 6.95
C THR A 92 -3.04 5.20 6.77
N PRO A 93 -2.77 4.04 6.13
CA PRO A 93 -3.67 2.91 6.24
C PRO A 93 -4.11 2.56 7.64
N GLU A 94 -5.40 2.33 7.80
CA GLU A 94 -6.00 1.98 9.08
C GLU A 94 -6.64 0.61 8.96
N GLN A 95 -6.17 -0.34 9.77
CA GLN A 95 -6.67 -1.71 9.82
C GLN A 95 -6.58 -2.47 8.48
N ASP A 96 -5.87 -1.91 7.50
CA ASP A 96 -5.68 -2.50 6.17
C ASP A 96 -4.21 -2.48 5.73
N ILE A 97 -3.81 -3.51 4.98
CA ILE A 97 -2.50 -3.58 4.32
C ILE A 97 -2.78 -3.45 2.82
N PRO A 98 -2.26 -2.40 2.15
CA PRO A 98 -2.39 -2.23 0.71
C PRO A 98 -2.01 -3.50 -0.05
N ALA A 99 -2.67 -3.77 -1.18
CA ALA A 99 -2.42 -4.97 -1.98
C ALA A 99 -0.98 -5.02 -2.53
N SER A 100 -0.41 -3.85 -2.84
CA SER A 100 0.92 -3.66 -3.40
C SER A 100 1.64 -2.49 -2.71
N ALA A 101 2.89 -2.22 -3.09
CA ALA A 101 3.58 -1.02 -2.63
C ALA A 101 2.92 0.26 -3.16
N MET A 102 2.95 1.33 -2.36
CA MET A 102 2.35 2.60 -2.76
C MET A 102 3.04 3.18 -4.01
N PRO A 103 2.27 3.66 -5.01
CA PRO A 103 2.84 4.23 -6.23
C PRO A 103 3.75 5.43 -5.99
N GLY A 104 4.70 5.63 -6.91
CA GLY A 104 5.62 6.76 -6.87
C GLY A 104 6.59 6.77 -5.69
N GLY A 105 6.71 5.66 -4.94
CA GLY A 105 7.55 5.58 -3.75
C GLY A 105 6.98 6.34 -2.55
N ARG A 106 5.66 6.57 -2.54
CA ARG A 106 4.98 7.24 -1.42
C ARG A 106 5.19 6.44 -0.13
N LEU A 107 5.79 7.06 0.88
CA LEU A 107 5.93 6.47 2.20
C LEU A 107 4.55 6.24 2.84
N TRP A 108 4.42 5.17 3.59
CA TRP A 108 3.17 4.83 4.27
C TRP A 108 3.40 4.02 5.53
N GLU A 109 2.46 4.11 6.46
CA GLU A 109 2.43 3.39 7.72
C GLU A 109 1.01 2.90 7.96
N THR A 110 0.83 1.58 8.06
CA THR A 110 -0.47 1.05 8.51
C THR A 110 -0.51 0.99 10.02
N CYS A 111 -1.55 1.57 10.61
CA CYS A 111 -1.87 1.42 12.01
C CYS A 111 -2.89 0.29 12.19
N MET A 112 -2.61 -0.65 13.09
CA MET A 112 -3.56 -1.71 13.43
C MET A 112 -3.63 -2.02 14.91
N THR A 113 -4.80 -2.48 15.31
CA THR A 113 -5.11 -2.96 16.66
C THR A 113 -4.61 -4.38 16.86
N ILE A 114 -4.11 -4.68 18.06
CA ILE A 114 -3.71 -6.04 18.45
C ILE A 114 -4.92 -6.96 18.71
N ASN A 115 -6.07 -6.39 19.05
CA ASN A 115 -7.41 -6.99 19.11
C ASN A 115 -8.35 -6.22 18.16
N ASP A 116 -9.62 -5.98 18.49
CA ASP A 116 -10.56 -5.23 17.64
C ASP A 116 -10.73 -3.77 18.08
N THR A 117 -9.96 -3.30 19.07
CA THR A 117 -10.15 -1.98 19.72
C THR A 117 -8.85 -1.20 19.89
N TRP A 118 -8.92 0.14 19.77
CA TRP A 118 -7.77 1.03 19.96
C TRP A 118 -7.47 1.25 21.45
N GLY A 119 -8.43 1.79 22.19
CA GLY A 119 -8.37 1.88 23.65
C GLY A 119 -8.74 0.55 24.32
N TYR A 120 -8.42 0.41 25.60
CA TYR A 120 -8.74 -0.80 26.36
C TYR A 120 -10.25 -1.05 26.43
N ALA A 121 -10.68 -2.19 25.91
CA ALA A 121 -12.03 -2.69 26.03
C ALA A 121 -12.04 -4.00 26.82
N LYS A 122 -12.60 -3.97 28.03
CA LYS A 122 -12.60 -5.12 28.98
C LYS A 122 -13.15 -6.43 28.38
N ASN A 123 -14.11 -6.31 27.46
CA ASN A 123 -14.81 -7.46 26.87
C ASN A 123 -14.24 -7.88 25.51
N ASP A 124 -13.27 -7.15 24.96
CA ASP A 124 -12.62 -7.51 23.70
C ASP A 124 -11.42 -8.43 23.99
N THR A 125 -11.66 -9.73 23.81
CA THR A 125 -10.63 -10.76 23.94
C THR A 125 -10.25 -11.38 22.60
N ASN A 126 -10.61 -10.75 21.48
CA ASN A 126 -10.32 -11.25 20.13
C ASN A 126 -8.90 -10.87 19.69
N TRP A 127 -7.91 -11.37 20.43
CA TRP A 127 -6.52 -11.05 20.21
C TRP A 127 -5.96 -11.74 18.97
N LYS A 128 -5.39 -10.97 18.04
CA LYS A 128 -4.61 -11.51 16.92
C LYS A 128 -3.45 -12.35 17.43
N SER A 129 -3.08 -13.42 16.73
CA SER A 129 -1.98 -14.30 17.15
C SER A 129 -0.63 -13.64 16.87
N ALA A 130 0.43 -14.09 17.58
CA ALA A 130 1.79 -13.62 17.27
C ALA A 130 2.22 -13.95 15.83
N GLU A 131 1.74 -15.08 15.29
CA GLU A 131 1.95 -15.46 13.88
C GLU A 131 1.31 -14.44 12.93
N ASP A 132 0.04 -14.10 13.14
CA ASP A 132 -0.67 -13.11 12.32
C ASP A 132 0.02 -11.75 12.39
N LEU A 133 0.33 -11.25 13.60
CA LEU A 133 0.98 -9.95 13.79
C LEU A 133 2.38 -9.90 13.14
N THR A 134 3.16 -10.97 13.25
CA THR A 134 4.50 -11.03 12.63
C THR A 134 4.40 -11.15 11.12
N ARG A 135 3.47 -11.96 10.58
CA ARG A 135 3.26 -12.05 9.14
C ARG A 135 2.71 -10.76 8.54
N LYS A 136 1.92 -9.99 9.29
CA LYS A 136 1.54 -8.62 8.91
C LYS A 136 2.76 -7.71 8.83
N LEU A 137 3.64 -7.71 9.84
CA LEU A 137 4.90 -6.95 9.79
C LEU A 137 5.71 -7.29 8.53
N ILE A 138 5.85 -8.56 8.22
CA ILE A 138 6.56 -9.05 7.02
C ILE A 138 5.87 -8.57 5.74
N ASP A 139 4.55 -8.71 5.64
CA ASP A 139 3.77 -8.27 4.47
C ASP A 139 3.92 -6.75 4.24
N ILE A 140 3.83 -5.96 5.31
CA ILE A 140 3.99 -4.51 5.28
C ILE A 140 5.40 -4.10 4.84
N ALA A 141 6.44 -4.69 5.44
CA ALA A 141 7.83 -4.42 5.07
C ALA A 141 8.12 -4.81 3.61
N SER A 142 7.56 -5.93 3.14
CA SER A 142 7.68 -6.37 1.74
C SER A 142 7.05 -5.42 0.73
N LYS A 143 6.16 -4.53 1.17
CA LYS A 143 5.50 -3.49 0.37
C LYS A 143 6.05 -2.09 0.68
N GLY A 144 7.18 -2.00 1.39
CA GLY A 144 7.89 -0.76 1.69
C GLY A 144 7.20 0.12 2.74
N GLY A 145 6.30 -0.43 3.56
CA GLY A 145 5.57 0.31 4.58
C GLY A 145 6.12 0.11 6.00
N ASN A 146 5.60 0.93 6.91
CA ASN A 146 5.80 0.79 8.35
C ASN A 146 4.57 0.15 9.03
N PHE A 147 4.79 -0.60 10.09
CA PHE A 147 3.72 -1.19 10.90
C PHE A 147 3.63 -0.53 12.28
N LEU A 148 2.57 0.24 12.51
CA LEU A 148 2.24 0.82 13.80
C LEU A 148 1.23 -0.06 14.54
N LEU A 149 1.74 -0.97 15.38
CA LEU A 149 0.92 -1.87 16.17
C LEU A 149 0.45 -1.19 17.46
N ASN A 150 -0.87 -1.04 17.62
CA ASN A 150 -1.50 -0.43 18.79
C ASN A 150 -1.59 -1.40 19.99
N VAL A 151 -1.46 -0.82 21.18
CA VAL A 151 -1.72 -1.47 22.47
C VAL A 151 -2.57 -0.55 23.34
N GLY A 152 -3.58 -1.12 24.02
CA GLY A 152 -4.45 -0.39 24.94
C GLY A 152 -4.17 -0.76 26.41
N PRO A 153 -3.50 0.11 27.19
CA PRO A 153 -3.35 -0.09 28.64
C PRO A 153 -4.69 -0.04 29.37
N THR A 154 -4.80 -0.73 30.50
CA THR A 154 -5.94 -0.59 31.42
C THR A 154 -5.97 0.81 32.05
N ALA A 155 -7.07 1.15 32.74
CA ALA A 155 -7.20 2.41 33.47
C ALA A 155 -6.14 2.59 34.56
N GLU A 156 -5.55 1.50 35.05
CA GLU A 156 -4.46 1.47 36.03
C GLU A 156 -3.07 1.64 35.39
N GLY A 157 -2.99 1.80 34.07
CA GLY A 157 -1.72 1.95 33.34
C GLY A 157 -0.97 0.64 33.13
N VAL A 158 -1.67 -0.50 33.15
CA VAL A 158 -1.07 -1.84 33.00
C VAL A 158 -1.37 -2.39 31.61
N PHE A 159 -0.38 -3.02 30.96
CA PHE A 159 -0.64 -3.78 29.73
C PHE A 159 -1.24 -5.15 30.04
N PRO A 160 -2.36 -5.55 29.40
CA PRO A 160 -2.88 -6.90 29.50
C PRO A 160 -1.84 -7.97 29.15
N ASP A 161 -1.84 -9.10 29.86
CA ASP A 161 -0.88 -10.21 29.65
C ASP A 161 -0.86 -10.72 28.21
N ALA A 162 -2.03 -10.74 27.55
CA ALA A 162 -2.16 -11.13 26.15
C ALA A 162 -1.30 -10.26 25.22
N ILE A 163 -1.23 -8.94 25.48
CA ILE A 163 -0.38 -8.02 24.71
C ILE A 163 1.08 -8.36 24.94
N MET A 164 1.49 -8.51 26.20
CA MET A 164 2.88 -8.82 26.57
C MET A 164 3.36 -10.13 25.96
N GLU A 165 2.55 -11.19 26.00
CA GLU A 165 2.86 -12.49 25.41
C GLU A 165 3.09 -12.40 23.89
N ARG A 166 2.25 -11.66 23.18
CA ARG A 166 2.36 -11.50 21.71
C ARG A 166 3.58 -10.69 21.33
N LEU A 167 3.81 -9.56 22.00
CA LEU A 167 4.97 -8.71 21.74
C LEU A 167 6.28 -9.45 22.07
N ALA A 168 6.30 -10.27 23.12
CA ALA A 168 7.47 -11.10 23.44
C ALA A 168 7.77 -12.10 22.31
N ARG A 169 6.76 -12.82 21.81
CA ARG A 169 6.93 -13.77 20.69
C ARG A 169 7.33 -13.10 19.39
N MET A 170 6.75 -11.94 19.07
CA MET A 170 7.22 -11.12 17.94
C MET A 170 8.69 -10.72 18.12
N GLY A 171 9.06 -10.31 19.34
CA GLY A 171 10.43 -9.96 19.70
C GLY A 171 11.43 -11.11 19.56
N GLU A 172 11.03 -12.34 19.89
CA GLU A 172 11.83 -13.55 19.69
C GLU A 172 12.14 -13.78 18.22
N TRP A 173 11.13 -13.69 17.34
CA TRP A 173 11.32 -13.81 15.89
C TRP A 173 12.19 -12.67 15.35
N MET A 174 11.93 -11.43 15.76
CA MET A 174 12.69 -10.24 15.34
C MET A 174 14.15 -10.29 15.78
N LYS A 175 14.47 -10.92 16.93
CA LYS A 175 15.85 -11.07 17.38
C LYS A 175 16.68 -11.94 16.42
N ALA A 176 16.07 -12.96 15.84
CA ALA A 176 16.72 -13.85 14.89
C ALA A 176 16.71 -13.30 13.46
N ASN A 177 15.64 -12.59 13.08
CA ASN A 177 15.34 -12.28 11.68
C ASN A 177 15.24 -10.78 11.36
N GLY A 178 15.44 -9.88 12.32
CA GLY A 178 15.19 -8.44 12.16
C GLY A 178 16.01 -7.74 11.06
N GLU A 179 17.10 -8.33 10.59
CA GLU A 179 17.85 -7.84 9.43
C GLU A 179 17.01 -7.85 8.13
N SER A 180 16.01 -8.72 8.04
CA SER A 180 15.04 -8.77 6.93
C SER A 180 13.91 -7.74 7.05
N ILE A 181 13.91 -6.92 8.09
CA ILE A 181 12.91 -5.87 8.31
C ILE A 181 13.57 -4.50 8.39
N TYR A 182 14.59 -4.36 9.23
CA TYR A 182 15.19 -3.05 9.50
C TYR A 182 16.07 -2.54 8.35
N GLY A 183 15.66 -1.40 7.80
CA GLY A 183 16.37 -0.73 6.70
C GLY A 183 16.33 -1.52 5.40
N THR A 184 15.31 -2.37 5.22
CA THR A 184 15.02 -3.00 3.94
C THR A 184 14.13 -2.09 3.09
N THR A 185 13.98 -2.46 1.82
CA THR A 185 13.04 -1.88 0.86
C THR A 185 12.06 -2.94 0.41
N GLN A 186 11.01 -2.51 -0.29
CA GLN A 186 10.00 -3.38 -0.87
C GLN A 186 10.58 -4.53 -1.72
N CYS A 187 9.78 -5.58 -1.84
CA CYS A 187 10.00 -6.73 -2.71
C CYS A 187 10.18 -6.26 -4.17
N PRO A 188 11.24 -6.69 -4.87
CA PRO A 188 11.40 -6.39 -6.29
C PRO A 188 10.55 -7.31 -7.19
N PHE A 189 10.02 -8.40 -6.63
CA PHE A 189 9.13 -9.32 -7.35
C PHE A 189 7.68 -8.87 -7.20
N ARG A 190 6.93 -8.92 -8.30
CA ARG A 190 5.47 -8.85 -8.25
C ARG A 190 4.88 -10.22 -7.95
N ASN A 191 5.46 -11.26 -8.54
CA ASN A 191 4.98 -12.64 -8.41
C ASN A 191 6.05 -13.49 -7.73
N LEU A 192 5.77 -13.96 -6.51
CA LEU A 192 6.63 -14.92 -5.80
C LEU A 192 6.18 -16.35 -6.10
N PRO A 193 7.11 -17.27 -6.45
CA PRO A 193 6.79 -18.66 -6.77
C PRO A 193 6.66 -19.56 -5.52
N PHE A 194 6.54 -18.97 -4.32
CA PHE A 194 6.44 -19.67 -3.04
C PHE A 194 5.50 -18.92 -2.10
N ASP A 195 5.05 -19.60 -1.04
CA ASP A 195 4.21 -18.99 -0.01
C ASP A 195 5.06 -18.22 1.01
N GLY A 196 5.10 -16.90 0.84
CA GLY A 196 5.91 -16.02 1.66
C GLY A 196 5.97 -14.61 1.11
N ARG A 197 6.98 -13.87 1.58
CA ARG A 197 7.31 -12.52 1.13
C ARG A 197 8.80 -12.39 0.84
N CYS A 198 9.18 -11.20 0.38
CA CYS A 198 10.56 -10.86 0.13
C CYS A 198 10.80 -9.38 0.46
N THR A 199 11.97 -9.09 1.02
CA THR A 199 12.48 -7.73 1.22
C THR A 199 13.89 -7.61 0.64
N ALA A 200 14.33 -6.39 0.35
CA ALA A 200 15.64 -6.14 -0.26
C ALA A 200 16.49 -5.17 0.56
N LYS A 201 17.82 -5.32 0.55
CA LYS A 201 18.76 -4.37 1.17
C LYS A 201 20.10 -4.37 0.47
N GLY A 202 20.38 -3.33 -0.32
CA GLY A 202 21.59 -3.27 -1.14
C GLY A 202 21.65 -4.43 -2.13
N SER A 203 22.66 -5.31 -2.00
CA SER A 203 22.81 -6.53 -2.82
C SER A 203 22.33 -7.79 -2.11
N LYS A 204 21.42 -7.66 -1.14
CA LYS A 204 20.79 -8.78 -0.44
C LYS A 204 19.30 -8.85 -0.75
N LEU A 205 18.79 -10.07 -0.84
CA LEU A 205 17.37 -10.38 -0.74
C LEU A 205 17.13 -11.24 0.49
N TYR A 206 16.04 -10.96 1.20
CA TYR A 206 15.55 -11.83 2.25
C TYR A 206 14.24 -12.44 1.79
N LEU A 207 14.13 -13.75 1.86
CA LEU A 207 12.92 -14.50 1.52
C LEU A 207 12.28 -14.96 2.83
N GLU A 208 11.16 -14.36 3.20
CA GLU A 208 10.40 -14.74 4.39
C GLU A 208 9.38 -15.82 4.02
N VAL A 209 9.77 -17.10 4.18
CA VAL A 209 8.99 -18.27 3.75
C VAL A 209 8.03 -18.69 4.86
N PHE A 210 6.72 -18.61 4.61
CA PHE A 210 5.67 -18.98 5.57
C PHE A 210 5.48 -20.49 5.64
N ASN A 211 5.43 -21.14 4.47
CA ASN A 211 5.29 -22.58 4.35
C ASN A 211 6.37 -23.13 3.41
N TRP A 212 7.24 -23.98 3.93
CA TRP A 212 8.36 -24.50 3.16
C TRP A 212 7.89 -25.53 2.11
N PRO A 213 8.22 -25.35 0.82
CA PRO A 213 7.82 -26.29 -0.23
C PRO A 213 8.62 -27.61 -0.20
N ASP A 214 7.95 -28.73 -0.47
CA ASP A 214 8.57 -30.08 -0.48
C ASP A 214 9.71 -30.22 -1.50
N GLY A 215 9.60 -29.53 -2.64
CA GLY A 215 10.58 -29.55 -3.73
C GLY A 215 11.76 -28.59 -3.58
N GLY A 216 11.93 -27.99 -2.39
CA GLY A 216 12.89 -26.91 -2.17
C GLY A 216 12.39 -25.55 -2.65
N LEU A 217 13.02 -24.49 -2.16
CA LEU A 217 12.63 -23.12 -2.46
C LEU A 217 13.20 -22.71 -3.82
N LYS A 218 12.33 -22.39 -4.77
CA LYS A 218 12.74 -21.94 -6.12
C LYS A 218 12.49 -20.45 -6.25
N VAL A 219 13.46 -19.71 -6.77
CA VAL A 219 13.33 -18.30 -7.13
C VAL A 219 13.57 -18.19 -8.62
N ARG A 220 12.56 -17.70 -9.35
CA ARG A 220 12.57 -17.53 -10.80
C ARG A 220 12.63 -16.05 -11.14
N ASP A 221 12.96 -15.75 -12.39
CA ASP A 221 12.98 -14.38 -12.91
C ASP A 221 13.97 -13.44 -12.21
N LEU A 222 14.93 -13.95 -11.44
CA LEU A 222 15.97 -13.14 -10.81
C LEU A 222 17.16 -13.06 -11.77
N GLU A 223 17.32 -11.92 -12.45
CA GLU A 223 18.40 -11.69 -13.43
C GLU A 223 19.76 -11.53 -12.75
N THR A 224 19.77 -11.03 -11.51
CA THR A 224 21.01 -10.82 -10.77
C THR A 224 21.44 -12.12 -10.11
N PRO A 225 22.62 -12.68 -10.45
CA PRO A 225 23.02 -13.99 -9.96
C PRO A 225 23.08 -14.06 -8.43
N VAL A 226 22.55 -15.17 -7.89
CA VAL A 226 22.67 -15.51 -6.47
C VAL A 226 24.05 -16.13 -6.23
N THR A 227 24.79 -15.58 -5.29
CA THR A 227 26.16 -16.03 -4.96
C THR A 227 26.22 -16.87 -3.69
N ARG A 228 25.29 -16.65 -2.75
CA ARG A 228 25.18 -17.40 -1.50
C ARG A 228 23.73 -17.41 -1.02
N ALA A 229 23.34 -18.50 -0.38
CA ALA A 229 22.09 -18.61 0.37
C ALA A 229 22.40 -19.08 1.80
N ARG A 230 21.76 -18.46 2.80
CA ARG A 230 21.80 -18.95 4.19
C ARG A 230 20.47 -18.76 4.90
N ALA A 231 20.16 -19.62 5.86
CA ALA A 231 19.13 -19.31 6.85
C ALA A 231 19.61 -18.13 7.70
N LEU A 232 18.77 -17.12 7.90
CA LEU A 232 19.14 -15.93 8.67
C LEU A 232 19.29 -16.29 10.15
N ASP A 233 18.32 -17.03 10.70
CA ASP A 233 18.42 -17.64 12.02
C ASP A 233 19.50 -18.73 12.04
N GLY A 234 20.47 -18.57 12.93
CA GLY A 234 21.59 -19.50 13.11
C GLY A 234 22.66 -19.48 12.01
N GLY A 235 22.42 -18.81 10.87
CA GLY A 235 23.43 -18.61 9.81
C GLY A 235 23.79 -19.87 9.01
N GLU A 236 22.92 -20.88 8.95
CA GLU A 236 23.17 -22.11 8.20
C GLU A 236 23.34 -21.82 6.70
N THR A 237 24.51 -22.11 6.12
CA THR A 237 24.72 -22.07 4.66
C THR A 237 23.87 -23.14 3.98
N LEU A 238 23.10 -22.74 2.98
CA LEU A 238 22.20 -23.62 2.25
C LEU A 238 22.79 -24.00 0.89
N GLY A 239 22.43 -25.20 0.43
CA GLY A 239 22.72 -25.64 -0.93
C GLY A 239 22.02 -24.74 -1.93
N LEU A 240 22.76 -24.31 -2.95
CA LEU A 240 22.30 -23.43 -4.01
C LEU A 240 22.67 -24.04 -5.36
N THR A 241 21.66 -24.21 -6.22
CA THR A 241 21.86 -24.55 -7.64
C THR A 241 21.17 -23.50 -8.51
N ALA A 242 21.75 -23.19 -9.67
CA ALA A 242 21.17 -22.30 -10.65
C ALA A 242 20.99 -23.04 -11.97
N GLU A 243 19.81 -22.89 -12.57
CA GLU A 243 19.46 -23.46 -13.87
C GLU A 243 19.04 -22.34 -14.81
N SER A 244 19.59 -22.30 -16.02
CA SER A 244 19.20 -21.27 -16.99
C SER A 244 17.83 -21.58 -17.58
N MET A 245 16.88 -20.65 -17.45
CA MET A 245 15.52 -20.79 -18.00
C MET A 245 15.34 -20.02 -19.31
N GLY A 246 16.44 -19.69 -19.99
CA GLY A 246 16.44 -18.92 -21.25
C GLY A 246 16.33 -17.41 -21.07
N HIS A 247 15.38 -16.93 -20.26
CA HIS A 247 15.16 -15.49 -20.02
C HIS A 247 15.77 -14.97 -18.71
N ALA A 248 15.82 -15.81 -17.68
CA ALA A 248 16.49 -15.55 -16.41
C ALA A 248 16.85 -16.90 -15.75
N ASP A 249 17.81 -16.90 -14.83
CA ASP A 249 18.15 -18.12 -14.10
C ASP A 249 17.11 -18.42 -13.01
N GLN A 250 16.90 -19.70 -12.75
CA GLN A 250 16.15 -20.19 -11.59
C GLN A 250 17.15 -20.63 -10.53
N ALA A 251 17.14 -19.95 -9.37
CA ALA A 251 17.86 -20.41 -8.19
C ALA A 251 17.00 -21.43 -7.41
N THR A 252 17.60 -22.55 -7.01
CA THR A 252 16.99 -23.54 -6.12
C THR A 252 17.78 -23.61 -4.83
N ILE A 253 17.10 -23.41 -3.70
CA ILE A 253 17.67 -23.36 -2.35
C ILE A 253 17.20 -24.58 -1.55
N SER A 254 18.15 -25.28 -0.92
CA SER A 254 17.86 -26.43 -0.07
C SER A 254 17.11 -26.05 1.20
N LYS A 255 16.32 -26.98 1.74
CA LYS A 255 15.63 -26.83 3.02
C LYS A 255 16.62 -26.64 4.18
N PRO A 256 16.47 -25.61 5.04
CA PRO A 256 17.28 -25.47 6.25
C PRO A 256 16.90 -26.53 7.29
N ARG A 257 17.79 -26.81 8.23
CA ARG A 257 17.57 -27.79 9.31
C ARG A 257 16.50 -27.32 10.30
N LYS A 258 16.49 -26.02 10.58
CA LYS A 258 15.53 -25.39 11.47
C LYS A 258 14.54 -24.60 10.60
N LEU A 259 13.25 -24.88 10.81
CA LEU A 259 12.17 -24.04 10.33
C LEU A 259 11.60 -23.25 11.49
N ASP A 260 11.25 -22.01 11.21
CA ASP A 260 10.47 -21.18 12.10
C ASP A 260 8.97 -21.34 11.75
N PRO A 261 8.09 -21.56 12.74
CA PRO A 261 6.65 -21.79 12.49
C PRO A 261 5.91 -20.53 12.01
N ILE A 262 6.44 -19.33 12.27
CA ILE A 262 5.87 -18.07 11.78
C ILE A 262 6.37 -17.80 10.37
N ALA A 263 7.69 -17.70 10.21
CA ALA A 263 8.33 -17.48 8.91
C ALA A 263 9.82 -17.82 8.98
N THR A 264 10.26 -18.73 8.11
CA THR A 264 11.69 -19.06 7.96
C THR A 264 12.33 -18.07 7.00
N VAL A 265 13.34 -17.33 7.44
CA VAL A 265 13.99 -16.30 6.61
C VAL A 265 15.26 -16.83 5.98
N ILE A 266 15.34 -16.73 4.64
CA ILE A 266 16.54 -17.05 3.86
C ILE A 266 17.17 -15.75 3.36
N GLU A 267 18.42 -15.51 3.70
CA GLU A 267 19.21 -14.44 3.08
C GLU A 267 19.92 -14.95 1.83
N LEU A 268 19.74 -14.22 0.73
CA LEU A 268 20.49 -14.38 -0.50
C LEU A 268 21.46 -13.21 -0.67
N ASP A 269 22.75 -13.51 -0.86
CA ASP A 269 23.70 -12.53 -1.37
C ASP A 269 23.73 -12.57 -2.89
N LEU A 270 23.59 -11.41 -3.51
CA LEU A 270 23.56 -11.26 -4.96
C LEU A 270 24.88 -10.65 -5.47
N ALA A 271 25.20 -10.92 -6.74
CA ALA A 271 26.34 -10.32 -7.41
C ALA A 271 26.20 -8.79 -7.66
N GLY A 272 25.04 -8.21 -7.34
CA GLY A 272 24.73 -6.79 -7.46
C GLY A 272 23.35 -6.47 -6.87
N PRO A 273 22.83 -5.26 -7.04
CA PRO A 273 21.45 -4.93 -6.64
C PRO A 273 20.43 -5.88 -7.30
N PRO A 274 19.34 -6.25 -6.62
CA PRO A 274 18.35 -7.17 -7.17
C PRO A 274 17.69 -6.59 -8.42
N ARG A 275 17.72 -7.37 -9.49
CA ARG A 275 16.99 -7.09 -10.74
C ARG A 275 16.16 -8.29 -11.13
N VAL A 276 14.89 -8.06 -11.37
CA VAL A 276 13.89 -9.06 -11.70
C VAL A 276 13.46 -8.88 -13.14
N ALA A 277 13.32 -9.97 -13.89
CA ALA A 277 12.94 -9.94 -15.28
C ALA A 277 11.53 -9.36 -15.45
N SER A 278 11.30 -8.65 -16.56
CA SER A 278 10.01 -8.03 -16.88
C SER A 278 8.85 -9.04 -16.95
N THR A 279 9.15 -10.32 -17.20
CA THR A 279 8.18 -11.43 -17.14
C THR A 279 7.55 -11.59 -15.76
N ASN A 280 8.30 -11.34 -14.69
CA ASN A 280 7.77 -11.39 -13.33
C ASN A 280 6.81 -10.25 -13.03
N LEU A 281 7.00 -9.10 -13.67
CA LEU A 281 6.17 -7.91 -13.49
C LEU A 281 4.83 -8.03 -14.24
N ALA A 282 4.64 -9.08 -15.04
CA ALA A 282 3.39 -9.31 -15.74
C ALA A 282 2.24 -9.65 -14.78
N VAL A 283 1.06 -9.11 -15.05
CA VAL A 283 -0.18 -9.50 -14.38
C VAL A 283 -0.51 -10.94 -14.80
N PRO A 284 -0.67 -11.89 -13.86
CA PRO A 284 -1.01 -13.26 -14.21
C PRO A 284 -2.47 -13.35 -14.68
N PRO A 285 -2.78 -14.23 -15.66
CA PRO A 285 -4.16 -14.51 -16.01
C PRO A 285 -4.88 -15.24 -14.87
N ALA A 286 -6.19 -15.02 -14.78
CA ALA A 286 -7.09 -15.84 -13.98
C ALA A 286 -7.23 -17.24 -14.58
N LYS A 287 -7.91 -18.14 -13.86
CA LYS A 287 -8.10 -19.55 -14.27
C LYS A 287 -8.88 -19.72 -15.58
N ASP A 288 -9.69 -18.73 -15.93
CA ASP A 288 -10.47 -18.67 -17.18
C ASP A 288 -9.73 -17.92 -18.30
N ASP A 289 -8.42 -17.69 -18.12
CA ASP A 289 -7.54 -16.88 -18.97
C ASP A 289 -7.93 -15.41 -19.11
N SER A 290 -8.83 -14.90 -18.27
CA SER A 290 -9.10 -13.46 -18.19
C SER A 290 -7.98 -12.73 -17.46
N TYR A 291 -7.81 -11.44 -17.77
CA TYR A 291 -6.91 -10.56 -17.04
C TYR A 291 -7.71 -9.50 -16.28
N HIS A 292 -7.36 -9.32 -15.02
CA HIS A 292 -7.87 -8.28 -14.14
C HIS A 292 -6.75 -7.25 -13.92
N LEU A 293 -6.83 -6.15 -14.65
CA LEU A 293 -5.85 -5.07 -14.62
C LEU A 293 -6.30 -4.03 -13.60
N ASP A 294 -6.21 -4.41 -12.33
CA ASP A 294 -6.70 -3.60 -11.21
C ASP A 294 -5.79 -2.40 -10.96
N ALA A 295 -6.37 -1.31 -10.42
CA ALA A 295 -5.67 -0.08 -10.05
C ALA A 295 -4.40 -0.33 -9.23
N GLY A 296 -4.48 -1.20 -8.22
CA GLY A 296 -3.34 -1.54 -7.35
C GLY A 296 -2.20 -2.28 -8.06
N LEU A 297 -2.42 -2.77 -9.28
CA LEU A 297 -1.40 -3.45 -10.08
C LEU A 297 -0.79 -2.54 -11.16
N ALA A 298 -1.32 -1.34 -11.36
CA ALA A 298 -0.88 -0.44 -12.42
C ALA A 298 0.47 0.22 -12.09
N GLU A 299 1.28 0.45 -13.13
CA GLU A 299 2.34 1.45 -13.10
C GLU A 299 1.72 2.79 -13.49
N VAL A 300 1.88 3.79 -12.62
CA VAL A 300 1.31 5.12 -12.79
C VAL A 300 2.39 6.05 -13.36
N HIS A 301 2.10 6.68 -14.49
CA HIS A 301 2.99 7.58 -15.20
C HIS A 301 2.39 8.98 -15.21
N GLY A 302 3.02 9.92 -14.52
CA GLY A 302 2.50 11.28 -14.42
C GLY A 302 2.80 11.93 -13.08
N LYS A 303 2.27 13.14 -12.89
CA LYS A 303 2.44 13.89 -11.63
C LYS A 303 1.13 14.28 -10.95
N ALA A 304 0.03 14.32 -11.70
CA ALA A 304 -1.27 14.74 -11.19
C ALA A 304 -2.16 13.54 -10.85
N ILE A 305 -2.10 12.49 -11.68
CA ILE A 305 -2.76 11.21 -11.43
C ILE A 305 -2.21 10.56 -10.15
N GLN A 306 -3.10 10.04 -9.32
CA GLN A 306 -2.75 9.49 -8.01
C GLN A 306 -3.51 8.19 -7.78
N TYR A 307 -2.84 7.24 -7.15
CA TYR A 307 -3.51 6.08 -6.59
C TYR A 307 -4.14 6.49 -5.26
N ASP A 308 -5.44 6.27 -5.15
CA ASP A 308 -6.24 6.53 -3.97
C ASP A 308 -6.79 5.21 -3.45
N TRP A 309 -6.63 5.04 -2.16
CA TRP A 309 -6.83 3.78 -1.45
C TRP A 309 -7.48 4.09 -0.09
N GLN A 310 -8.38 5.07 -0.05
CA GLN A 310 -9.09 5.40 1.18
C GLN A 310 -10.24 4.39 1.41
N GLY A 311 -10.28 3.71 2.56
CA GLY A 311 -11.54 3.17 3.12
C GLY A 311 -11.53 1.71 3.57
N VAL A 312 -12.45 1.40 4.47
CA VAL A 312 -12.65 0.08 5.13
C VAL A 312 -13.19 -0.99 4.16
N GLU A 313 -13.61 -0.60 2.95
CA GLU A 313 -14.31 -1.47 1.98
C GLU A 313 -13.43 -1.97 0.82
N ARG A 314 -12.12 -1.63 0.77
CA ARG A 314 -11.13 -2.12 -0.22
C ARG A 314 -11.48 -1.83 -1.70
N GLU A 315 -11.93 -0.63 -2.02
CA GLU A 315 -12.14 -0.24 -3.42
C GLU A 315 -11.08 0.76 -3.86
N ASP A 316 -9.90 0.24 -4.22
CA ASP A 316 -8.76 1.01 -4.72
C ASP A 316 -9.07 1.62 -6.09
N TYR A 317 -8.63 2.85 -6.35
CA TYR A 317 -8.72 3.44 -7.68
C TYR A 317 -7.56 4.38 -7.98
N ILE A 318 -7.40 4.72 -9.25
CA ILE A 318 -6.47 5.74 -9.71
C ILE A 318 -7.31 6.96 -10.10
N GLY A 319 -7.20 8.02 -9.30
CA GLY A 319 -7.95 9.26 -9.41
C GLY A 319 -7.07 10.48 -9.68
N SER A 320 -7.62 11.67 -9.41
CA SER A 320 -6.94 12.96 -9.60
C SER A 320 -6.39 13.22 -11.00
N TRP A 321 -6.89 12.48 -12.00
CA TRP A 321 -6.36 12.45 -13.36
C TRP A 321 -6.73 13.72 -14.13
N SER A 322 -5.99 14.79 -13.87
CA SER A 322 -6.25 16.16 -14.34
C SER A 322 -5.23 16.65 -15.37
N ASN A 323 -4.30 15.79 -15.78
CA ASN A 323 -3.34 16.03 -16.85
C ASN A 323 -3.51 14.97 -17.95
N PRO A 324 -3.77 15.34 -19.22
CA PRO A 324 -3.94 14.37 -20.30
C PRO A 324 -2.64 13.62 -20.67
N ASP A 325 -1.47 14.14 -20.28
CA ASP A 325 -0.19 13.45 -20.51
C ASP A 325 0.05 12.32 -19.50
N ASP A 326 -0.73 12.27 -18.41
CA ASP A 326 -0.65 11.20 -17.42
C ASP A 326 -1.35 9.94 -17.96
N TYR A 327 -0.82 8.76 -17.62
CA TYR A 327 -1.35 7.47 -18.05
C TYR A 327 -0.99 6.34 -17.08
N VAL A 328 -1.66 5.20 -17.27
CA VAL A 328 -1.39 3.99 -16.48
C VAL A 328 -1.08 2.82 -17.39
N THR A 329 -0.20 1.93 -16.95
CA THR A 329 0.16 0.73 -17.69
C THR A 329 0.14 -0.52 -16.82
N TRP A 330 -0.14 -1.67 -17.44
CA TRP A 330 0.10 -2.99 -16.88
C TRP A 330 0.95 -3.80 -17.84
N THR A 331 1.88 -4.58 -17.30
CA THR A 331 2.63 -5.55 -18.08
C THR A 331 1.80 -6.83 -18.24
N LEU A 332 1.69 -7.30 -19.48
CA LEU A 332 1.09 -8.58 -19.86
C LEU A 332 2.15 -9.46 -20.50
N ASN A 333 2.04 -10.78 -20.33
CA ASN A 333 2.90 -11.74 -21.03
C ASN A 333 2.06 -12.90 -21.59
N LEU A 334 1.76 -12.86 -22.88
CA LEU A 334 0.89 -13.84 -23.53
C LEU A 334 1.70 -14.90 -24.28
N ALA A 335 1.36 -16.18 -24.13
CA ALA A 335 1.98 -17.26 -24.91
C ALA A 335 1.66 -17.20 -26.42
N ALA A 336 0.49 -16.70 -26.79
CA ALA A 336 0.03 -16.58 -28.17
C ALA A 336 -0.86 -15.33 -28.33
N PRO A 337 -1.01 -14.77 -29.56
CA PRO A 337 -1.94 -13.68 -29.78
C PRO A 337 -3.36 -14.11 -29.42
N ARG A 338 -4.11 -13.28 -28.70
CA ARG A 338 -5.45 -13.61 -28.24
C ARG A 338 -6.40 -12.41 -28.35
N LYS A 339 -7.63 -12.68 -28.74
CA LYS A 339 -8.70 -11.69 -28.79
C LYS A 339 -9.40 -11.62 -27.44
N PHE A 340 -9.60 -10.40 -26.96
CA PHE A 340 -10.29 -10.13 -25.71
C PHE A 340 -11.41 -9.14 -25.94
N ARG A 341 -12.52 -9.34 -25.23
CA ARG A 341 -13.47 -8.29 -24.93
C ARG A 341 -12.88 -7.44 -23.80
N VAL A 342 -12.85 -6.13 -24.02
CA VAL A 342 -12.27 -5.16 -23.10
C VAL A 342 -13.40 -4.43 -22.38
N GLU A 343 -13.36 -4.47 -21.06
CA GLU A 343 -14.28 -3.77 -20.18
C GLU A 343 -13.47 -2.87 -19.24
N ILE A 344 -13.98 -1.68 -18.94
CA ILE A 344 -13.33 -0.72 -18.03
C ILE A 344 -14.28 -0.39 -16.89
N SER A 345 -13.76 -0.40 -15.66
CA SER A 345 -14.48 0.03 -14.47
C SER A 345 -13.93 1.35 -13.96
N TYR A 346 -14.82 2.32 -13.74
CA TYR A 346 -14.44 3.63 -13.21
C TYR A 346 -15.61 4.33 -12.51
N ALA A 347 -15.31 5.31 -11.67
CA ALA A 347 -16.25 6.30 -11.14
C ALA A 347 -15.95 7.68 -11.75
N CYS A 348 -16.96 8.52 -11.89
CA CYS A 348 -16.82 9.89 -12.38
C CYS A 348 -17.93 10.75 -11.78
N PRO A 349 -17.66 11.59 -10.78
CA PRO A 349 -18.67 12.42 -10.14
C PRO A 349 -19.42 13.29 -11.15
N ALA A 350 -20.74 13.43 -10.96
CA ALA A 350 -21.57 14.25 -11.82
C ALA A 350 -21.01 15.68 -11.97
N GLY A 351 -20.93 16.17 -13.21
CA GLY A 351 -20.31 17.43 -13.58
C GLY A 351 -18.85 17.31 -14.04
N SER A 352 -18.21 16.14 -13.87
CA SER A 352 -16.83 15.89 -14.32
C SER A 352 -16.74 15.04 -15.60
N GLU A 353 -17.86 14.53 -16.10
CA GLU A 353 -17.92 13.60 -17.23
C GLU A 353 -17.51 14.22 -18.58
N GLY A 354 -17.30 13.36 -19.58
CA GLY A 354 -16.99 13.78 -20.95
C GLY A 354 -15.51 13.83 -21.31
N SER A 355 -14.63 13.41 -20.39
CA SER A 355 -13.24 13.12 -20.71
C SER A 355 -13.16 11.93 -21.68
N GLY A 356 -12.44 12.10 -22.78
CA GLY A 356 -12.19 11.05 -23.76
C GLY A 356 -10.92 10.28 -23.44
N PHE A 357 -10.97 8.96 -23.54
CA PHE A 357 -9.87 8.07 -23.21
C PHE A 357 -9.70 6.95 -24.23
N LYS A 358 -8.52 6.32 -24.22
CA LYS A 358 -8.18 5.12 -24.97
C LYS A 358 -7.70 4.02 -24.03
N VAL A 359 -8.05 2.78 -24.37
CA VAL A 359 -7.64 1.56 -23.66
C VAL A 359 -7.10 0.57 -24.68
N GLY A 360 -5.87 0.09 -24.51
CA GLY A 360 -5.28 -0.81 -25.51
C GLY A 360 -3.83 -1.17 -25.28
N VAL A 361 -3.22 -1.76 -26.31
CA VAL A 361 -1.79 -2.11 -26.30
C VAL A 361 -0.98 -0.86 -26.66
N GLU A 362 0.06 -0.56 -25.88
CA GLU A 362 0.97 0.56 -26.14
C GLU A 362 1.51 0.53 -27.58
N GLY A 363 1.39 1.65 -28.29
CA GLY A 363 1.81 1.78 -29.69
C GLY A 363 1.02 0.91 -30.69
N GLY A 364 -0.06 0.26 -30.25
CA GLY A 364 -0.80 -0.73 -31.01
C GLY A 364 -2.30 -0.41 -31.13
N ALA A 365 -3.10 -1.48 -31.16
CA ALA A 365 -4.54 -1.37 -31.25
C ALA A 365 -5.12 -0.85 -29.92
N SER A 366 -6.13 0.02 -30.01
CA SER A 366 -6.83 0.60 -28.86
C SER A 366 -8.31 0.81 -29.14
N LEU A 367 -9.11 0.78 -28.09
CA LEU A 367 -10.53 1.16 -28.09
C LEU A 367 -10.68 2.52 -27.42
N SER A 368 -11.68 3.30 -27.82
CA SER A 368 -11.94 4.64 -27.26
C SER A 368 -13.24 4.64 -26.47
N GLY A 369 -13.30 5.50 -25.45
CA GLY A 369 -14.49 5.73 -24.65
C GLY A 369 -14.64 7.18 -24.22
N LEU A 370 -15.82 7.51 -23.72
CA LEU A 370 -16.11 8.77 -23.04
C LEU A 370 -16.57 8.44 -21.63
N THR A 371 -15.99 9.13 -20.66
CA THR A 371 -16.38 9.00 -19.25
C THR A 371 -17.82 9.48 -19.07
N GLN A 372 -18.59 8.69 -18.35
CA GLN A 372 -19.99 8.94 -18.03
C GLN A 372 -20.13 9.21 -16.53
N ALA A 373 -21.06 10.09 -16.16
CA ALA A 373 -21.34 10.39 -14.77
C ALA A 373 -21.78 9.15 -13.98
N THR A 374 -21.33 9.08 -12.72
CA THR A 374 -21.74 8.12 -11.69
C THR A 374 -22.27 8.88 -10.47
N LYS A 375 -22.83 8.16 -9.49
CA LYS A 375 -23.47 8.78 -8.32
C LYS A 375 -22.47 9.35 -7.30
N GLY A 376 -21.18 9.05 -7.44
CA GLY A 376 -20.14 9.53 -6.55
C GLY A 376 -18.75 9.02 -6.92
N GLU A 377 -17.75 9.45 -6.16
CA GLU A 377 -16.33 9.17 -6.39
C GLU A 377 -15.95 7.68 -6.31
N ARG A 378 -16.82 6.84 -5.74
CA ARG A 378 -16.63 5.38 -5.63
C ARG A 378 -17.84 4.58 -6.11
N ASP A 379 -18.78 5.23 -6.78
CA ASP A 379 -19.86 4.52 -7.46
C ASP A 379 -19.32 4.01 -8.80
N PHE A 380 -18.63 2.87 -8.78
CA PHE A 380 -17.97 2.33 -9.97
C PHE A 380 -19.00 1.73 -10.92
N ARG A 381 -18.97 2.19 -12.18
CA ARG A 381 -19.67 1.55 -13.30
C ARG A 381 -18.70 0.66 -14.08
N MET A 382 -19.25 -0.23 -14.90
CA MET A 382 -18.49 -1.08 -15.82
C MET A 382 -18.99 -0.83 -17.24
N ASP A 383 -18.10 -0.42 -18.15
CA ASP A 383 -18.43 -0.18 -19.56
C ASP A 383 -17.69 -1.18 -20.45
N THR A 384 -18.41 -1.80 -21.39
CA THR A 384 -17.81 -2.65 -22.44
C THR A 384 -17.39 -1.76 -23.62
N LEU A 385 -16.09 -1.75 -23.95
CA LEU A 385 -15.53 -0.90 -25.01
C LEU A 385 -15.51 -1.58 -26.38
N GLY A 386 -15.47 -2.91 -26.41
CA GLY A 386 -15.42 -3.71 -27.63
C GLY A 386 -14.40 -4.84 -27.53
N GLU A 387 -13.91 -5.31 -28.67
CA GLU A 387 -12.95 -6.41 -28.75
C GLU A 387 -11.63 -5.96 -29.37
N LEU A 388 -10.53 -6.50 -28.85
CA LEU A 388 -9.17 -6.17 -29.24
C LEU A 388 -8.31 -7.44 -29.28
N THR A 389 -7.44 -7.57 -30.29
CA THR A 389 -6.40 -8.61 -30.29
C THR A 389 -5.14 -8.11 -29.61
N VAL A 390 -4.72 -8.79 -28.55
CA VAL A 390 -3.44 -8.54 -27.87
C VAL A 390 -2.39 -9.51 -28.46
N PRO A 391 -1.26 -9.01 -29.00
CA PRO A 391 -0.21 -9.88 -29.53
C PRO A 391 0.48 -10.73 -28.45
N ALA A 392 1.17 -11.80 -28.86
CA ALA A 392 1.99 -12.63 -27.97
C ALA A 392 3.23 -11.91 -27.43
N GLY A 393 3.72 -12.38 -26.29
CA GLY A 393 4.91 -11.92 -25.58
C GLY A 393 4.61 -10.81 -24.58
N LEU A 394 5.67 -10.18 -24.11
CA LEU A 394 5.60 -9.02 -23.21
C LEU A 394 4.97 -7.82 -23.91
N ARG A 395 3.90 -7.28 -23.33
CA ARG A 395 3.19 -6.10 -23.84
C ARG A 395 2.80 -5.19 -22.68
N HIS A 396 2.86 -3.89 -22.91
CA HIS A 396 2.21 -2.93 -22.04
C HIS A 396 0.79 -2.68 -22.52
N PHE A 397 -0.16 -2.88 -21.62
CA PHE A 397 -1.55 -2.50 -21.81
C PHE A 397 -1.78 -1.20 -21.06
N GLU A 398 -2.42 -0.21 -21.68
CA GLU A 398 -2.48 1.15 -21.15
C GLU A 398 -3.89 1.75 -21.18
N VAL A 399 -4.13 2.67 -20.24
CA VAL A 399 -5.24 3.64 -20.34
C VAL A 399 -4.63 5.03 -20.47
N ARG A 400 -5.03 5.77 -21.51
CA ARG A 400 -4.60 7.15 -21.78
C ARG A 400 -5.79 8.08 -21.90
N VAL A 401 -5.72 9.23 -21.26
CA VAL A 401 -6.68 10.32 -21.50
C VAL A 401 -6.25 11.05 -22.78
N GLN A 402 -7.19 11.24 -23.71
CA GLN A 402 -6.95 11.97 -24.97
C GLN A 402 -7.39 13.43 -24.85
N ARG A 403 -8.44 13.66 -24.05
CA ARG A 403 -9.02 14.99 -23.82
C ARG A 403 -9.71 14.99 -22.47
N LEU A 404 -9.45 16.03 -21.67
CA LEU A 404 -10.16 16.25 -20.42
C LEU A 404 -11.52 16.91 -20.66
N GLY A 405 -12.48 16.48 -19.86
CA GLY A 405 -13.75 17.14 -19.61
C GLY A 405 -13.60 18.26 -18.58
N PRO A 406 -14.70 18.66 -17.90
CA PRO A 406 -14.69 19.74 -16.93
C PRO A 406 -13.93 19.42 -15.63
N GLY A 407 -13.79 18.14 -15.29
CA GLY A 407 -13.11 17.67 -14.07
C GLY A 407 -11.98 16.68 -14.36
N ALA A 408 -11.53 15.99 -13.31
CA ALA A 408 -10.61 14.86 -13.45
C ALA A 408 -11.23 13.78 -14.35
N ALA A 409 -10.40 13.07 -15.11
CA ALA A 409 -10.87 12.18 -16.15
C ALA A 409 -11.80 11.10 -15.61
N MET A 410 -11.34 10.35 -14.62
CA MET A 410 -12.08 9.30 -13.94
C MET A 410 -11.35 8.87 -12.68
N ASN A 411 -12.06 8.15 -11.81
CA ASN A 411 -11.51 7.29 -10.77
C ASN A 411 -11.47 5.86 -11.33
N LEU A 412 -10.35 5.49 -11.93
CA LEU A 412 -10.15 4.21 -12.61
C LEU A 412 -9.98 3.08 -11.60
N HIS A 413 -10.85 2.07 -11.64
CA HIS A 413 -10.82 0.94 -10.72
C HIS A 413 -10.10 -0.28 -11.32
N THR A 414 -10.53 -0.72 -12.52
CA THR A 414 -9.93 -1.90 -13.17
C THR A 414 -10.19 -1.89 -14.67
N VAL A 415 -9.35 -2.57 -15.44
CA VAL A 415 -9.65 -2.98 -16.82
C VAL A 415 -9.69 -4.51 -16.88
N LYS A 416 -10.80 -5.07 -17.37
CA LYS A 416 -10.97 -6.50 -17.53
C LYS A 416 -10.80 -6.92 -18.99
N LEU A 417 -9.95 -7.91 -19.22
CA LEU A 417 -9.78 -8.57 -20.52
C LEU A 417 -10.38 -9.96 -20.45
N THR A 418 -11.54 -10.16 -21.09
CA THR A 418 -12.21 -11.47 -21.13
C THR A 418 -11.96 -12.14 -22.48
N PRO A 419 -11.37 -13.35 -22.54
CA PRO A 419 -11.16 -14.06 -23.79
C PRO A 419 -12.42 -14.18 -24.64
N VAL A 420 -12.27 -13.98 -25.94
CA VAL A 420 -13.33 -14.26 -26.93
C VAL A 420 -12.96 -15.56 -27.65
N PRO A 421 -13.92 -16.47 -27.90
CA PRO A 421 -13.71 -17.71 -28.63
C PRO A 421 -13.12 -17.54 -30.03
#